data_AF-A0A963WPG8-F1
#
_entry.id   AF-A0A963WPG8-F1
#
_cell.length_a   1.000
_cell.length_b   1.000
_cell.length_c   1.000
_cell.angle_alpha   90.00
_cell.angle_beta   90.00
_cell.angle_gamma   90.00
#
_symmetry.space_group_name_H-M   'P 1'
#
loop_
_entity.id
_entity.type
_entity.pdbx_description
1 polymer ?
#
loop_
_entity_poly.entity_id
_entity_poly.type
_entity_poly.pdbx_seq_one_letter_code
_entity_poly.pdbx_strand_id
1 'polypeptide(L)'
;NNAARLSEIFAGIRNSRIDLSNALLVPPTYNQAPQMIREDIFRVQGFFQIRPISLSFDLYYQWEQGMWKLVGIDLQPVEMSTGTPAER
;
A
#
# COMPACT_ATOMS: atom_id res chain seq x y z
N ASN A 1 6.45 -13.50 17.02
CA ASN A 1 6.51 -12.13 16.45
C ASN A 1 7.77 -11.46 17.01
N ASN A 2 8.87 -11.42 16.25
CA ASN A 2 10.16 -10.87 16.71
C ASN A 2 10.53 -9.67 15.82
N ALA A 3 11.02 -8.58 16.44
CA ALA A 3 11.45 -7.35 15.79
C ALA A 3 12.40 -7.56 14.60
N ALA A 4 13.25 -8.59 14.63
CA ALA A 4 14.15 -8.93 13.52
C ALA A 4 13.38 -9.25 12.22
N ARG A 5 12.33 -10.08 12.31
CA ARG A 5 11.50 -10.48 11.17
C ARG A 5 10.68 -9.31 10.63
N LEU A 6 10.20 -8.42 11.51
CA LEU A 6 9.55 -7.19 11.08
C LEU A 6 10.54 -6.28 10.35
N SER A 7 11.77 -6.11 10.86
CA SER A 7 12.77 -5.29 10.20
C SER A 7 13.16 -5.81 8.81
N GLU A 8 13.16 -7.12 8.58
CA GLU A 8 13.36 -7.73 7.26
C GLU A 8 12.18 -7.47 6.32
N ILE A 9 10.94 -7.67 6.81
CA ILE A 9 9.71 -7.39 6.03
C ILE A 9 9.67 -5.92 5.57
N PHE A 10 10.05 -5.00 6.45
CA PHE A 10 10.05 -3.56 6.17
C PHE A 10 11.35 -3.05 5.51
N ALA A 11 12.34 -3.92 5.26
CA ALA A 11 13.63 -3.52 4.70
C ALA A 11 13.47 -2.91 3.30
N GLY A 12 12.58 -3.45 2.46
CA GLY A 12 12.32 -2.93 1.11
C GLY A 12 11.83 -1.48 1.12
N ILE A 13 10.90 -1.15 2.02
CA ILE A 13 10.37 0.22 2.21
C ILE A 13 11.43 1.16 2.77
N ARG A 14 12.25 0.69 3.72
CA ARG A 14 13.35 1.50 4.28
C ARG A 14 14.42 1.79 3.24
N ASN A 15 14.72 0.80 2.39
CA ASN A 15 15.73 0.91 1.34
C ASN A 15 15.25 1.75 0.15
N SER A 16 13.94 1.82 -0.12
CA SER A 16 13.40 2.64 -1.20
C SER A 16 13.49 4.14 -0.92
N ARG A 17 13.72 4.56 0.34
CA ARG A 17 13.79 5.95 0.79
C ARG A 17 12.60 6.82 0.35
N ILE A 18 11.47 6.18 0.05
CA ILE A 18 10.26 6.86 -0.37
C ILE A 18 9.70 7.59 0.85
N ASP A 19 9.52 8.91 0.71
CA ASP A 19 8.82 9.68 1.71
C ASP A 19 7.32 9.36 1.65
N LEU A 20 6.90 8.45 2.52
CA LEU A 20 5.50 8.05 2.67
C LEU A 20 4.62 9.14 3.31
N SER A 21 5.22 10.21 3.85
CA SER A 21 4.46 11.30 4.47
C SER A 21 3.54 11.98 3.47
N ASN A 22 3.97 12.08 2.20
CA ASN A 22 3.15 12.64 1.12
C ASN A 22 1.97 11.72 0.75
N ALA A 23 2.08 10.40 0.94
CA ALA A 23 0.97 9.48 0.71
C ALA A 23 -0.18 9.72 1.70
N LEU A 24 0.09 10.26 2.89
CA LEU A 24 -0.93 10.59 3.89
C LEU A 24 -1.74 11.85 3.51
N LEU A 25 -1.24 12.67 2.59
CA LEU A 25 -1.87 13.94 2.19
C LEU A 25 -2.85 13.78 1.03
N VAL A 26 -2.79 12.66 0.32
CA VAL A 26 -3.62 12.40 -0.86
C VAL A 26 -4.53 11.20 -0.59
N PRO A 27 -5.83 11.27 -0.93
CA PRO A 27 -6.69 10.11 -0.82
C PRO A 27 -6.20 9.01 -1.78
N PRO A 28 -6.22 7.73 -1.37
CA PRO A 28 -5.90 6.65 -2.27
C PRO A 28 -7.00 6.46 -3.30
N THR A 29 -6.63 5.95 -4.47
CA THR A 29 -7.58 5.33 -5.41
C THR A 29 -7.61 3.84 -5.13
N TYR A 30 -8.79 3.29 -4.86
CA TYR A 30 -8.96 1.84 -4.64
C TYR A 30 -9.16 1.12 -5.97
N ASN A 31 -8.45 0.01 -6.16
CA ASN A 31 -8.61 -0.81 -7.37
C ASN A 31 -9.92 -1.62 -7.35
N GLN A 32 -10.39 -1.95 -6.15
CA GLN A 32 -11.61 -2.68 -5.88
C GLN A 32 -12.14 -2.34 -4.49
N ALA A 33 -13.40 -2.65 -4.23
CA ALA A 33 -13.93 -2.57 -2.86
C ALA A 33 -13.09 -3.46 -1.92
N PRO A 34 -12.80 -3.03 -0.68
CA PRO A 34 -12.15 -3.87 0.32
C PRO A 34 -12.85 -5.22 0.47
N GLN A 35 -12.07 -6.30 0.53
CA GLN A 35 -12.62 -7.66 0.56
C GLN A 35 -12.14 -8.41 1.80
N MET A 36 -13.06 -9.13 2.45
CA MET A 36 -12.70 -10.11 3.46
C MET A 36 -12.18 -11.36 2.75
N ILE A 37 -10.88 -11.61 2.80
CA ILE A 37 -10.24 -12.72 2.09
C ILE A 37 -10.15 -13.99 2.94
N ARG A 38 -10.25 -13.85 4.26
CA ARG A 38 -10.35 -14.90 5.28
C ARG A 38 -11.12 -14.33 6.46
N GLU A 39 -11.57 -15.20 7.36
CA GLU A 39 -12.18 -14.77 8.63
C GLU A 39 -11.26 -13.76 9.34
N ASP A 40 -11.83 -12.63 9.72
CA ASP A 40 -11.17 -11.46 10.32
C ASP A 40 -10.06 -10.78 9.50
N ILE A 41 -9.75 -11.22 8.28
CA ILE A 41 -8.72 -10.60 7.42
C ILE A 41 -9.36 -9.86 6.25
N PHE A 42 -9.23 -8.54 6.27
CA PHE A 42 -9.58 -7.65 5.17
C PHE A 42 -8.36 -7.28 4.33
N ARG A 43 -8.50 -7.40 3.02
CA ARG A 43 -7.51 -6.96 2.03
C ARG A 43 -7.98 -5.65 1.39
N VAL A 44 -7.09 -4.66 1.35
CA VAL A 44 -7.33 -3.34 0.77
C VAL A 44 -6.24 -3.06 -0.25
N GLN A 45 -6.64 -2.78 -1.49
CA GLN A 45 -5.70 -2.60 -2.60
C GLN A 45 -5.99 -1.33 -3.37
N GLY A 46 -4.92 -0.66 -3.80
CA GLY A 46 -5.03 0.61 -4.49
C GLY A 46 -3.69 1.25 -4.75
N PHE A 47 -3.72 2.54 -4.99
CA PHE A 47 -2.51 3.35 -5.18
C PHE A 47 -2.71 4.79 -4.72
N PHE A 48 -1.60 5.41 -4.33
CA PHE A 48 -1.50 6.86 -4.15
C PHE A 48 -0.84 7.48 -5.39
N GLN A 49 -1.41 8.54 -5.93
CA GLN A 49 -0.83 9.28 -7.06
C GLN A 49 0.08 10.40 -6.53
N ILE A 50 1.37 10.12 -6.35
CA ILE A 50 2.34 11.04 -5.75
C ILE A 50 3.35 11.47 -6.83
N ARG A 51 2.99 12.45 -7.66
CA ARG A 51 3.82 12.84 -8.82
C ARG A 51 5.29 13.07 -8.43
N PRO A 52 6.26 12.51 -9.19
CA PRO A 52 6.09 11.82 -10.49
C PRO A 52 5.87 10.29 -10.41
N ILE A 53 5.69 9.70 -9.22
CA ILE A 53 5.54 8.24 -9.03
C ILE A 53 4.16 7.86 -8.49
N SER A 54 3.62 6.73 -8.90
CA SER A 54 2.49 6.12 -8.20
C SER A 54 3.03 5.16 -7.14
N LEU A 55 2.41 5.12 -5.96
CA LEU A 55 2.72 4.13 -4.94
C LEU A 55 1.56 3.16 -4.83
N SER A 56 1.72 1.96 -5.40
CA SER A 56 0.75 0.87 -5.27
C SER A 56 0.88 0.21 -3.90
N PHE A 57 -0.26 -0.22 -3.34
CA PHE A 57 -0.30 -0.91 -2.06
C PHE A 57 -1.23 -2.14 -2.09
N ASP A 58 -0.86 -3.13 -1.29
CA ASP A 58 -1.70 -4.28 -0.91
C ASP A 58 -1.60 -4.46 0.61
N LEU A 59 -2.67 -4.09 1.31
CA LEU A 59 -2.72 -4.04 2.77
C LEU A 59 -3.65 -5.13 3.31
N TYR A 60 -3.22 -5.75 4.39
CA TYR A 60 -3.96 -6.79 5.10
C TYR A 60 -4.22 -6.32 6.52
N TYR A 61 -5.50 -6.16 6.86
CA TYR A 61 -5.94 -5.77 8.18
C TYR A 61 -6.63 -6.95 8.87
N GLN A 62 -6.29 -7.16 10.14
CA GLN A 62 -6.97 -8.11 11.00
C GLN A 62 -7.86 -7.37 12.00
N TRP A 63 -9.10 -7.83 12.18
CA TRP A 63 -9.91 -7.38 13.31
C TRP A 63 -9.51 -8.15 14.56
N GLU A 64 -8.93 -7.48 15.54
CA GLU A 64 -8.53 -8.12 16.81
C GLU A 64 -8.78 -7.15 17.97
N GLN A 65 -9.48 -7.63 19.01
CA GLN A 65 -9.79 -6.84 20.21
C GLN A 65 -10.52 -5.52 19.91
N GLY A 66 -11.44 -5.53 18.94
CA GLY A 66 -12.23 -4.36 18.59
C GLY A 66 -11.49 -3.29 17.78
N MET A 67 -10.33 -3.63 17.21
CA MET A 67 -9.53 -2.70 16.40
C MET A 67 -9.00 -3.39 15.13
N TRP A 68 -8.90 -2.62 14.05
CA TRP A 68 -8.17 -3.04 12.86
C TRP A 68 -6.67 -2.91 13.09
N LYS A 69 -5.96 -4.02 12.98
CA LYS A 69 -4.50 -4.07 13.06
C LYS A 69 -3.94 -4.38 11.68
N LEU A 70 -2.96 -3.60 11.23
CA LEU A 70 -2.23 -3.93 10.01
C LEU A 70 -1.35 -5.16 10.26
N VAL A 71 -1.61 -6.25 9.56
CA VAL A 71 -0.89 -7.54 9.72
C VAL A 71 -0.05 -7.91 8.50
N GLY A 72 -0.24 -7.21 7.38
CA GLY A 72 0.56 -7.37 6.16
C GLY A 72 0.50 -6.12 5.30
N ILE A 73 1.60 -5.82 4.63
CA ILE A 73 1.75 -4.65 3.77
C ILE A 73 2.75 -4.97 2.67
N ASP A 74 2.34 -4.73 1.44
CA ASP A 74 3.22 -4.66 0.28
C ASP A 74 3.09 -3.28 -0.36
N LEU A 75 4.23 -2.66 -0.68
CA LEU A 75 4.31 -1.33 -1.27
C LEU A 75 5.25 -1.35 -2.46
N GLN A 76 4.78 -0.84 -3.59
CA GLN A 76 5.55 -0.82 -4.83
C GLN A 76 5.50 0.57 -5.47
N PRO A 77 6.63 1.28 -5.58
CA PRO A 77 6.72 2.45 -6.44
C PRO A 77 6.59 2.01 -7.91
N VAL A 78 5.74 2.71 -8.65
CA VAL A 78 5.52 2.54 -10.07
C VAL A 78 5.78 3.90 -10.72
N GLU A 79 6.69 3.95 -11.70
CA GLU A 79 6.88 5.18 -12.48
C GLU A 79 5.58 5.51 -13.21
N MET A 80 5.10 6.75 -13.08
CA MET A 80 3.98 7.19 -13.90
C MET A 80 4.49 7.38 -15.32
N SER A 81 4.34 6.37 -16.17
CA SER A 81 4.53 6.57 -17.60
C SER A 81 3.53 7.62 -18.07
N THR A 82 4.01 8.82 -18.43
CA THR A 82 3.23 9.83 -19.17
C THR A 82 2.95 9.29 -20.57
N GLY A 83 2.02 8.35 -20.67
CA GLY A 83 1.42 7.95 -21.93
C GLY A 83 0.48 9.05 -22.37
N THR A 84 0.94 9.91 -23.27
CA THR A 84 0.10 10.80 -24.07
C THR A 84 -1.04 9.96 -24.66
N PRO A 85 -2.33 10.29 -24.45
CA PRO A 85 -3.38 9.63 -25.20
C PRO A 85 -3.11 9.88 -26.69
N ALA A 86 -2.86 8.81 -27.45
CA ALA A 86 -2.80 8.90 -28.90
C ALA A 86 -4.19 9.30 -29.39
N GLU A 87 -4.32 10.58 -29.74
CA GLU A 87 -5.46 11.18 -30.41
C GLU A 87 -5.80 10.34 -31.65
N ARG A 88 -7.04 9.87 -31.74
CA ARG A 88 -7.63 9.31 -32.95
C ARG A 88 -8.85 10.12 -33.34
#